data_AF-A0A2A2EBF2-F1
#
_entry.id   AF-A0A2A2EBF2-F1
#
_cell.length_a   1.000
_cell.length_b   1.000
_cell.length_c   1.000
_cell.angle_alpha   90.00
_cell.angle_beta   90.00
_cell.angle_gamma   90.00
#
_symmetry.space_group_name_H-M   'P 1'
#
loop_
_entity.id
_entity.type
_entity.pdbx_description
1 polymer ?
#
loop_
_entity_poly.entity_id
_entity_poly.type
_entity_poly.pdbx_seq_one_letter_code
_entity_poly.pdbx_strand_id
1 'polypeptide(L)'
;MHVEHHPLIKDFPELREQLHSLRESDSHFAQQADEYEALDKRICRIEEGTETLDDAGLSALKQQRVLLKDELARKLKKKAGGACCGCCGG
;
A
#
# COMPACT_ATOMS: atom_id res chain seq x y z
N MET A 1 -14.93 -13.70 9.13
CA MET A 1 -13.60 -14.01 8.57
C MET A 1 -13.23 -12.87 7.64
N HIS A 2 -12.50 -11.86 8.13
CA HIS A 2 -11.88 -10.89 7.23
C HIS A 2 -10.77 -11.65 6.54
N VAL A 3 -11.02 -12.07 5.30
CA VAL A 3 -9.98 -12.63 4.45
C VAL A 3 -9.10 -11.44 4.15
N GLU A 4 -8.12 -11.28 5.02
CA GLU A 4 -7.24 -10.16 5.12
C GLU A 4 -6.24 -10.30 3.96
N HIS A 5 -6.77 -10.07 2.75
CA HIS A 5 -6.02 -9.94 1.50
C HIS A 5 -5.25 -8.63 1.57
N HIS A 6 -4.32 -8.51 2.52
CA HIS A 6 -3.39 -7.41 2.57
C HIS A 6 -2.44 -7.58 1.39
N PRO A 7 -2.61 -6.81 0.30
CA PRO A 7 -1.80 -7.03 -0.90
C PRO A 7 -0.35 -6.60 -0.61
N LEU A 8 -0.15 -5.71 0.37
CA LEU A 8 1.15 -5.35 0.91
C LEU A 8 1.89 -6.49 1.63
N ILE A 9 1.18 -7.34 2.38
CA ILE A 9 1.81 -8.51 3.02
C ILE A 9 2.19 -9.55 1.96
N LYS A 10 1.43 -9.64 0.87
CA LYS A 10 1.79 -10.48 -0.28
C LYS A 10 3.00 -9.93 -1.05
N ASP A 11 3.11 -8.61 -1.24
CA ASP A 11 4.25 -7.97 -1.90
C ASP A 11 5.52 -8.04 -1.02
N PHE A 12 5.38 -7.96 0.31
CA PHE A 12 6.50 -7.95 1.27
C PHE A 12 6.33 -9.01 2.38
N PRO A 13 6.39 -10.31 2.04
CA PRO A 13 6.20 -11.38 3.03
C PRO A 13 7.27 -11.36 4.12
N GLU A 14 8.48 -10.96 3.77
CA GLU A 14 9.64 -10.80 4.66
C GLU A 14 9.47 -9.65 5.68
N LEU A 15 8.61 -8.67 5.40
CA LEU A 15 8.34 -7.53 6.29
C LEU A 15 6.99 -7.63 6.99
N ARG A 16 6.27 -8.77 6.91
CA ARG A 16 4.90 -8.87 7.45
C ARG A 16 4.81 -8.47 8.93
N GLU A 17 5.80 -8.87 9.73
CA GLU A 17 5.79 -8.62 11.18
C GLU A 17 6.03 -7.14 11.46
N GLN A 18 6.96 -6.53 10.71
CA GLN A 18 7.20 -5.08 10.78
C GLN A 18 5.97 -4.31 10.32
N LEU A 19 5.27 -4.79 9.29
CA LEU A 19 4.07 -4.19 8.73
C LEU A 19 2.94 -4.17 9.76
N HIS A 20 2.69 -5.29 10.45
CA HIS A 20 1.71 -5.36 11.53
C HIS A 20 2.06 -4.38 12.65
N SER A 21 3.31 -4.45 13.13
CA SER A 21 3.78 -3.58 14.21
C SER A 21 3.73 -2.09 13.85
N LEU A 22 4.07 -1.72 12.59
CA LEU A 22 3.92 -0.37 12.06
C LEU A 22 2.46 0.05 11.99
N ARG A 23 1.56 -0.83 11.57
CA ARG A 23 0.15 -0.49 11.47
C ARG A 23 -0.48 -0.20 12.82
N GLU A 24 -0.05 -0.92 13.85
CA GLU A 24 -0.48 -0.68 15.23
C GLU A 24 0.20 0.56 15.84
N SER A 25 1.45 0.82 15.50
CA SER A 25 2.24 1.93 16.07
C SER A 25 2.12 3.26 15.31
N ASP A 26 1.77 3.25 14.02
CA ASP A 26 1.71 4.40 13.11
C ASP A 26 0.32 4.50 12.46
N SER A 27 -0.52 5.37 13.01
CA SER A 27 -1.89 5.57 12.52
C SER A 27 -1.95 6.12 11.09
N HIS A 28 -0.88 6.75 10.61
CA HIS A 28 -0.79 7.21 9.23
C HIS A 28 -0.58 6.02 8.28
N PHE A 29 0.30 5.07 8.63
CA PHE A 29 0.48 3.83 7.90
C PHE A 29 -0.81 2.99 7.87
N ALA A 30 -1.54 2.94 9.00
CA ALA A 30 -2.83 2.27 9.06
C ALA A 30 -3.85 2.83 8.05
N GLN A 31 -4.02 4.15 8.00
CA GLN A 31 -4.92 4.80 7.04
C GLN A 31 -4.51 4.53 5.59
N GLN A 32 -3.22 4.61 5.28
CA GLN A 32 -2.73 4.36 3.92
C GLN A 32 -2.92 2.92 3.47
N ALA A 33 -2.73 1.95 4.38
CA ALA A 33 -2.94 0.54 4.09
C ALA A 33 -4.43 0.26 3.82
N ASP A 34 -5.32 0.90 4.59
CA ASP A 34 -6.78 0.81 4.38
C ASP A 34 -7.19 1.43 3.04
N GLU A 35 -6.66 2.62 2.71
CA GLU A 35 -6.93 3.30 1.44
C GLU A 35 -6.45 2.51 0.24
N TYR A 36 -5.26 1.88 0.35
CA TYR A 36 -4.75 0.96 -0.67
C TYR A 36 -5.65 -0.26 -0.86
N GLU A 37 -6.13 -0.86 0.23
CA GLU A 37 -7.06 -1.99 0.15
C GLU A 37 -8.41 -1.58 -0.47
N ALA A 38 -8.92 -0.40 -0.11
CA ALA A 38 -10.14 0.15 -0.69
C ALA A 38 -10.00 0.38 -2.21
N LEU A 39 -8.86 0.91 -2.65
CA LEU A 39 -8.55 1.11 -4.07
C LEU A 39 -8.45 -0.22 -4.82
N ASP A 40 -7.76 -1.21 -4.26
CA ASP A 40 -7.60 -2.54 -4.88
C ASP A 40 -8.97 -3.24 -5.03
N LYS A 41 -9.80 -3.23 -3.97
CA LYS A 41 -11.18 -3.72 -4.03
C LYS A 41 -12.01 -2.98 -5.08
N ARG A 42 -11.83 -1.67 -5.21
CA ARG A 42 -12.54 -0.87 -6.20
C ARG A 42 -12.12 -1.24 -7.62
N ILE A 43 -10.81 -1.37 -7.87
CA ILE A 43 -10.27 -1.83 -9.16
C ILE A 43 -10.81 -3.21 -9.49
N CYS A 44 -10.79 -4.16 -8.55
CA CYS A 44 -11.39 -5.50 -8.75
C CYS A 44 -12.85 -5.41 -9.15
N ARG A 45 -13.68 -4.61 -8.45
CA ARG A 45 -15.11 -4.43 -8.82
C ARG A 45 -15.30 -3.87 -10.21
N ILE A 46 -14.44 -2.94 -10.63
CA ILE A 46 -14.47 -2.35 -11.98
C ILE A 46 -14.08 -3.41 -13.01
N GLU A 47 -13.02 -4.19 -12.75
CA GLU A 47 -12.55 -5.26 -13.64
C GLU A 47 -13.53 -6.45 -13.70
N GLU A 48 -14.26 -6.72 -12.62
CA GLU A 48 -15.37 -7.68 -12.56
C GLU A 48 -16.62 -7.18 -13.30
N GLY A 49 -16.62 -5.94 -13.81
CA GLY A 49 -17.76 -5.34 -14.51
C GLY A 49 -18.91 -4.95 -13.59
N THR A 50 -18.68 -4.89 -12.27
CA THR A 50 -19.67 -4.44 -11.28
C THR A 50 -19.81 -2.91 -11.30
N GLU A 51 -18.71 -2.19 -11.58
CA GLU A 51 -18.69 -0.73 -11.64
C GLU A 51 -18.16 -0.29 -13.01
N THR A 52 -18.97 0.43 -13.79
CA THR A 52 -18.55 0.97 -15.09
C THR A 52 -17.77 2.26 -14.85
N LEU A 53 -16.46 2.14 -14.68
CA LEU A 53 -15.57 3.28 -14.60
C LEU A 53 -14.92 3.52 -15.98
N ASP A 54 -14.84 4.77 -16.41
CA ASP A 54 -14.10 5.13 -17.62
C ASP A 54 -12.63 4.72 -17.51
N ASP A 55 -12.02 4.46 -18.66
CA ASP A 55 -10.61 4.06 -18.76
C ASP A 55 -9.67 5.08 -18.06
N ALA A 56 -10.02 6.37 -18.15
CA ALA A 56 -9.34 7.46 -17.46
C ALA A 56 -9.44 7.34 -15.93
N GLY A 57 -10.61 6.97 -15.40
CA GLY A 57 -10.81 6.75 -13.97
C GLY A 57 -10.03 5.52 -13.50
N LEU A 58 -10.08 4.42 -14.26
CA LEU A 58 -9.35 3.20 -13.91
C LEU A 58 -7.83 3.45 -13.89
N SER A 59 -7.33 4.21 -14.87
CA SER A 59 -5.94 4.66 -14.91
C SER A 59 -5.56 5.48 -13.68
N ALA A 60 -6.41 6.42 -13.26
CA ALA A 60 -6.20 7.22 -12.05
C ALA A 60 -6.15 6.35 -10.77
N LEU A 61 -7.05 5.36 -10.64
CA LEU A 61 -7.03 4.41 -9.52
C LEU A 61 -5.75 3.57 -9.51
N LYS A 62 -5.32 3.08 -10.69
CA LYS A 62 -4.06 2.34 -10.84
C LYS A 62 -2.86 3.20 -10.44
N GLN A 63 -2.84 4.49 -10.82
CA GLN A 63 -1.80 5.42 -10.40
C GLN A 63 -1.79 5.63 -8.87
N GLN A 64 -2.95 5.88 -8.26
CA GLN A 64 -3.06 6.02 -6.81
C GLN A 64 -2.58 4.76 -6.06
N ARG A 65 -2.97 3.58 -6.55
CA ARG A 65 -2.51 2.29 -6.03
C ARG A 65 -0.98 2.20 -6.03
N VAL A 66 -0.33 2.59 -7.12
CA VAL A 66 1.13 2.58 -7.23
C VAL A 66 1.77 3.59 -6.28
N LEU A 67 1.22 4.81 -6.18
CA LEU A 67 1.72 5.85 -5.29
C LEU A 67 1.66 5.44 -3.81
N LEU A 68 0.51 4.91 -3.38
CA LEU A 68 0.34 4.38 -2.03
C LEU A 68 1.29 3.22 -1.76
N LYS A 69 1.44 2.29 -2.70
CA LYS A 69 2.40 1.19 -2.58
C LYS A 69 3.82 1.71 -2.37
N ASP A 70 4.24 2.69 -3.17
CA ASP A 70 5.59 3.27 -3.05
C ASP A 70 5.78 3.98 -1.71
N GLU A 71 4.78 4.73 -1.24
CA GLU A 71 4.85 5.40 0.06
C GLU A 71 4.94 4.41 1.23
N LEU A 72 4.13 3.35 1.20
CA LEU A 72 4.15 2.28 2.18
C LEU A 72 5.50 1.54 2.16
N ALA A 73 6.03 1.23 0.98
CA ALA A 73 7.34 0.62 0.81
C ALA A 73 8.48 1.52 1.34
N ARG A 74 8.40 2.83 1.11
CA ARG A 74 9.36 3.81 1.66
C ARG A 74 9.33 3.81 3.19
N LYS A 75 8.15 3.80 3.81
CA LYS A 75 8.01 3.73 5.27
C LYS A 75 8.55 2.42 5.84
N LEU A 76 8.23 1.29 5.21
CA LEU A 76 8.73 -0.03 5.58
C LEU A 76 10.26 -0.08 5.52
N LYS A 77 10.86 0.37 4.42
CA LYS A 77 12.32 0.45 4.27
C LYS A 77 12.97 1.38 5.29
N LYS A 78 12.33 2.51 5.62
CA LYS A 78 12.83 3.44 6.64
C LYS A 78 12.88 2.84 8.04
N LYS A 79 11.94 1.95 8.38
CA LYS A 79 11.90 1.23 9.67
C LYS A 79 12.84 0.02 9.69
N ALA A 80 12.89 -0.76 8.60
CA ALA A 80 13.80 -1.90 8.45
C ALA A 80 15.27 -1.45 8.41
N GLY A 81 15.53 -0.33 7.72
CA GLY A 81 16.83 0.30 7.55
C GLY A 81 17.12 1.37 8.59
N GLY A 82 16.92 1.07 9.88
CA GLY A 82 17.40 1.90 10.99
C GLY A 82 18.93 1.95 11.09
N ALA A 83 19.62 2.21 9.98
CA ALA A 83 21.03 2.53 9.84
C ALA A 83 21.32 2.79 8.35
N CYS A 84 20.96 3.96 7.84
CA CYS A 84 21.77 4.58 6.78
C CYS A 84 21.80 6.08 7.03
N CYS A 85 22.76 6.46 7.88
CA CYS A 85 23.49 7.70 7.70
C CYS A 85 23.92 7.79 6.22
N GLY A 86 23.55 8.88 5.58
CA GLY A 86 23.91 9.13 4.19
C GLY A 86 23.46 10.52 3.80
N CYS A 87 24.17 11.54 4.29
CA CYS A 87 24.38 12.74 3.50
C CYS A 87 24.60 12.32 2.04
N CYS A 88 23.81 12.80 1.08
CA CYS A 88 24.29 13.14 -0.27
C CYS A 88 23.16 13.63 -1.18
N GLY A 89 23.45 14.73 -1.86
CA GLY A 89 22.75 15.27 -3.02
C GLY A 89 22.33 16.72 -2.74
N GLY A 90 23.09 17.76 -3.06
CA GLY A 90 24.24 17.90 -3.95
C GLY A 90 24.17 19.30 -4.53
#